data_AF-A0A1D9PBA8-F1
#
_entry.id   AF-A0A1D9PBA8-F1
#
_cell.length_a   1.000
_cell.length_b   1.000
_cell.length_c   1.000
_cell.angle_alpha   90.00
_cell.angle_beta   90.00
_cell.angle_gamma   90.00
#
_symmetry.space_group_name_H-M   'P 1'
#
loop_
_entity.id
_entity.type
_entity.pdbx_description
1 polymer ?
#
loop_
_entity_poly.entity_id
_entity_poly.type
_entity_poly.pdbx_seq_one_letter_code
_entity_poly.pdbx_strand_id
1 'polypeptide(L)'
;MQFRTPIPILESPFPVDYHSGILSLGSCFAVNMAEKLEYFKFQNACNPFGIIFNPVSIEKLISRAVTKQFFSEKDIFVLNDSWHCFEVHSELSNSDKAIFLQLLNELVVATHQQIIQSSHFLITYGTAWVYRHIESGEIVANCHKLPQKQFTKEILSIDSIQTAIQNTFRLIQSLNPEAKFTFTVSPVRHIKDGVVENQRSKAHLISAIHQVLGDSAFCNVNSAIYFPSYEIMMDELRDYRFYAEDMLHPNQVAINYIWQRFKETSISKTAFIVMEQVEGIQKSLSHRSFKPESESHQKFLAKLQAGITKLCSEYPFMKF
;
A
#
# COMPACT_ATOMS: atom_id res chain seq x y z
N MET A 1 1.83 -32.18 -16.65
CA MET A 1 1.95 -32.05 -15.18
C MET A 1 1.76 -30.59 -14.82
N GLN A 2 0.86 -30.26 -13.89
CA GLN A 2 0.67 -28.89 -13.44
C GLN A 2 1.73 -28.58 -12.37
N PHE A 3 2.73 -27.76 -12.71
CA PHE A 3 3.89 -27.47 -11.85
C PHE A 3 3.64 -26.36 -10.82
N ARG A 4 2.38 -25.94 -10.64
CA ARG A 4 1.98 -24.90 -9.69
C ARG A 4 0.79 -25.39 -8.87
N THR A 5 0.76 -24.98 -7.60
CA THR A 5 -0.38 -25.17 -6.70
C THR A 5 -1.06 -23.81 -6.55
N PRO A 6 -2.01 -23.45 -7.44
CA PRO A 6 -2.66 -22.16 -7.38
C PRO A 6 -3.47 -22.04 -6.08
N ILE A 7 -3.25 -20.95 -5.35
CA ILE A 7 -4.01 -20.62 -4.16
C ILE A 7 -5.42 -20.20 -4.59
N PRO A 8 -6.49 -20.79 -4.03
CA PRO A 8 -7.84 -20.33 -4.29
C PRO A 8 -8.02 -18.94 -3.66
N ILE A 9 -8.39 -17.96 -4.49
CA ILE A 9 -8.70 -16.60 -4.06
C ILE A 9 -10.15 -16.34 -4.46
N LEU A 10 -10.98 -15.97 -3.49
CA LEU A 10 -12.38 -15.63 -3.75
C LEU A 10 -12.46 -14.31 -4.51
N GLU A 11 -13.42 -14.20 -5.44
CA GLU A 11 -13.74 -12.91 -6.05
C GLU A 11 -14.22 -11.94 -4.97
N SER A 12 -13.74 -10.70 -5.02
CA SER A 12 -14.12 -9.63 -4.11
C SER A 12 -15.62 -9.34 -4.26
N PRO A 13 -16.38 -9.29 -3.16
CA PRO A 13 -17.78 -8.87 -3.22
C PRO A 13 -17.94 -7.36 -3.47
N PHE A 14 -16.84 -6.61 -3.42
CA PHE A 14 -16.73 -5.20 -3.77
C PHE A 14 -15.56 -5.03 -4.75
N PRO A 15 -15.74 -5.32 -6.04
CA PRO A 15 -14.67 -5.19 -7.01
C PRO A 15 -14.37 -3.72 -7.30
N VAL A 16 -13.08 -3.38 -7.43
CA VAL A 16 -12.61 -2.04 -7.81
C VAL A 16 -12.89 -1.78 -9.28
N ASP A 17 -13.36 -0.58 -9.59
CA ASP A 17 -13.56 -0.06 -10.94
C ASP A 17 -13.00 1.37 -11.08
N TYR A 18 -13.23 2.01 -12.22
CA TYR A 18 -12.73 3.38 -12.47
C TYR A 18 -13.48 4.48 -11.70
N HIS A 19 -14.60 4.16 -11.04
CA HIS A 19 -15.27 5.09 -10.12
C HIS A 19 -14.76 4.96 -8.69
N SER A 20 -13.96 3.94 -8.42
CA SER A 20 -13.38 3.68 -7.11
C SER A 20 -12.22 4.64 -6.82
N GLY A 21 -12.29 5.32 -5.67
CA GLY A 21 -11.13 5.97 -5.05
C GLY A 21 -10.41 5.00 -4.12
N ILE A 22 -9.09 4.91 -4.23
CA ILE A 22 -8.26 3.91 -3.54
C ILE A 22 -7.23 4.60 -2.65
N LEU A 23 -7.15 4.17 -1.38
CA LEU A 23 -6.07 4.54 -0.47
C LEU A 23 -5.27 3.30 -0.06
N SER A 24 -4.01 3.26 -0.49
CA SER A 24 -3.07 2.18 -0.19
C SER A 24 -2.17 2.57 0.98
N LEU A 25 -2.08 1.72 2.00
CA LEU A 25 -1.24 1.94 3.19
C LEU A 25 -0.38 0.70 3.45
N GLY A 26 0.85 0.89 3.87
CA GLY A 26 1.67 -0.20 4.39
C GLY A 26 3.09 -0.27 3.87
N SER A 27 3.58 -1.51 3.75
CA SER A 27 4.95 -1.83 3.33
C SER A 27 5.32 -1.31 1.93
N CYS A 28 6.59 -1.45 1.54
CA CYS A 28 7.05 -1.18 0.16
C CYS A 28 6.27 -1.98 -0.91
N PHE A 29 5.69 -3.13 -0.56
CA PHE A 29 4.83 -3.86 -1.50
C PHE A 29 3.51 -3.14 -1.81
N ALA A 30 3.00 -2.30 -0.90
CA ALA A 30 1.86 -1.43 -1.19
C ALA A 30 2.19 -0.47 -2.34
N VAL A 31 3.42 0.05 -2.37
CA VAL A 31 3.90 0.93 -3.45
C VAL A 31 3.92 0.20 -4.79
N ASN A 32 4.43 -1.03 -4.85
CA ASN A 32 4.41 -1.84 -6.08
C ASN A 32 2.98 -2.06 -6.62
N MET A 33 2.00 -2.28 -5.74
CA MET A 33 0.60 -2.45 -6.13
C MET A 33 -0.04 -1.11 -6.54
N ALA A 34 0.28 -0.02 -5.84
CA ALA A 34 -0.13 1.33 -6.19
C ALA A 34 0.40 1.77 -7.56
N GLU A 35 1.65 1.43 -7.89
CA GLU A 35 2.22 1.67 -9.22
C GLU A 35 1.49 0.92 -10.33
N LYS A 36 0.96 -0.29 -10.04
CA LYS A 36 0.11 -1.00 -11.00
C LYS A 36 -1.22 -0.29 -11.18
N LEU A 37 -1.87 0.13 -10.08
CA LEU A 37 -3.10 0.91 -10.15
C LEU A 37 -2.90 2.20 -10.94
N GLU A 38 -1.80 2.92 -10.69
CA GLU A 38 -1.42 4.14 -11.40
C GLU A 38 -1.11 3.88 -12.88
N TYR A 39 -0.41 2.80 -13.21
CA TYR A 39 -0.16 2.40 -14.61
C TYR A 39 -1.47 2.24 -15.39
N PHE A 40 -2.49 1.65 -14.75
CA PHE A 40 -3.83 1.50 -15.30
C PHE A 40 -4.75 2.71 -15.05
N LYS A 41 -4.21 3.83 -14.54
CA LYS A 41 -4.92 5.10 -14.33
C LYS A 41 -6.11 5.03 -13.37
N PHE A 42 -6.11 4.10 -12.42
CA PHE A 42 -7.08 4.12 -11.32
C PHE A 42 -6.80 5.31 -10.38
N GLN A 43 -7.84 5.85 -9.75
CA GLN A 43 -7.70 6.90 -8.75
C GLN A 43 -7.12 6.30 -7.46
N ASN A 44 -5.82 6.47 -7.23
CA ASN A 44 -5.13 5.89 -6.09
C ASN A 44 -4.18 6.88 -5.42
N ALA A 45 -4.13 6.83 -4.08
CA ALA A 45 -3.10 7.45 -3.25
C ALA A 45 -2.40 6.35 -2.45
N CYS A 46 -1.09 6.48 -2.24
CA CYS A 46 -0.31 5.48 -1.50
C CYS A 46 0.55 6.15 -0.43
N ASN A 47 0.51 5.62 0.79
CA ASN A 47 1.44 5.92 1.86
C ASN A 47 1.68 7.44 2.06
N PRO A 48 0.66 8.22 2.45
CA PRO A 48 0.81 9.68 2.59
C PRO A 48 1.90 10.08 3.60
N PHE A 49 2.15 9.25 4.61
CA PHE A 49 3.21 9.44 5.61
C PHE A 49 4.48 8.60 5.33
N GLY A 50 4.59 8.10 4.09
CA GLY A 50 5.60 7.14 3.63
C GLY A 50 5.36 5.71 4.10
N ILE A 51 6.35 4.85 3.88
CA ILE A 51 6.22 3.40 4.11
C ILE A 51 6.19 3.08 5.60
N ILE A 52 5.05 2.57 6.08
CA ILE A 52 4.84 2.16 7.47
C ILE A 52 4.44 0.68 7.51
N PHE A 53 5.19 -0.14 8.25
CA PHE A 53 5.06 -1.59 8.10
C PHE A 53 4.11 -2.27 9.09
N ASN A 54 3.92 -1.71 10.29
CA ASN A 54 3.24 -2.42 11.38
C ASN A 54 1.84 -1.83 11.65
N PRO A 55 0.88 -2.66 12.10
CA PRO A 55 -0.50 -2.26 12.37
C PRO A 55 -0.65 -1.08 13.34
N VAL A 56 0.10 -1.08 14.45
CA VAL A 56 -0.01 -0.05 15.50
C VAL A 56 0.41 1.33 14.99
N SER A 57 1.48 1.40 14.19
CA SER A 57 1.95 2.66 13.62
C SER A 57 0.98 3.19 12.54
N ILE A 58 0.38 2.30 11.74
CA ILE A 58 -0.65 2.70 10.77
C ILE A 58 -1.89 3.23 11.50
N GLU A 59 -2.36 2.53 12.53
CA GLU A 59 -3.48 2.96 13.37
C GLU A 59 -3.24 4.37 13.94
N LYS A 60 -2.03 4.63 14.47
CA LYS A 60 -1.67 5.92 15.06
C LYS A 60 -1.79 7.07 14.07
N LEU A 61 -1.29 6.89 12.83
CA LEU A 61 -1.39 7.90 11.78
C LEU A 61 -2.82 8.08 11.27
N ILE A 62 -3.59 7.00 11.17
CA ILE A 62 -5.02 7.07 10.82
C ILE A 62 -5.80 7.81 11.90
N SER A 63 -5.51 7.55 13.17
CA SER A 63 -6.09 8.29 14.30
C SER A 63 -5.78 9.78 14.19
N ARG A 64 -4.53 10.16 13.90
CA ARG A 64 -4.16 11.56 13.68
C ARG A 64 -4.95 12.20 12.53
N ALA A 65 -5.06 11.52 11.39
CA ALA A 65 -5.83 12.01 10.25
C ALA A 65 -7.31 12.18 10.59
N VAL A 66 -7.94 11.16 11.17
CA VAL A 66 -9.38 11.16 11.48
C VAL A 66 -9.73 12.20 12.54
N THR A 67 -8.95 12.30 13.61
CA THR A 67 -9.18 13.27 14.70
C THR A 67 -8.62 14.66 14.41
N LYS A 68 -7.93 14.83 13.28
CA LYS A 68 -7.17 16.04 12.92
C LYS A 68 -6.17 16.45 14.01
N GLN A 69 -5.53 15.46 14.64
CA GLN A 69 -4.47 15.69 15.62
C GLN A 69 -3.17 16.06 14.91
N PHE A 70 -2.95 17.36 14.76
CA PHE A 70 -1.76 17.93 14.14
C PHE A 70 -0.47 17.64 14.92
N PHE A 71 0.62 17.49 14.18
CA PHE A 71 1.98 17.41 14.68
C PHE A 71 2.42 18.77 15.24
N SER A 72 3.16 18.74 16.35
CA SER A 72 3.80 19.91 16.93
C SER A 72 5.28 19.67 17.20
N GLU A 73 5.97 20.68 17.72
CA GLU A 73 7.41 20.61 17.97
C GLU A 73 7.83 19.46 18.91
N LYS A 74 6.91 18.96 19.74
CA LYS A 74 7.16 17.81 20.63
C LYS A 74 7.26 16.48 19.88
N ASP A 75 6.70 16.40 18.67
CA ASP A 75 6.62 15.18 17.87
C ASP A 75 7.86 15.01 16.97
N ILE A 76 8.72 16.01 16.89
CA ILE A 76 9.85 16.06 15.97
C ILE A 76 11.18 16.22 16.72
N PHE A 77 12.25 15.74 16.10
CA PHE A 77 13.62 15.84 16.62
C PHE A 77 14.61 16.08 15.48
N VAL A 78 15.77 16.64 15.81
CA VAL A 78 16.84 16.90 14.85
C VAL A 78 17.90 15.80 14.89
N LEU A 79 18.34 15.34 13.72
CA LEU A 79 19.44 14.41 13.54
C LEU A 79 20.13 14.69 12.21
N ASN A 80 21.45 14.87 12.22
CA ASN A 80 22.28 15.15 11.04
C ASN A 80 21.72 16.33 10.21
N ASP A 81 21.48 17.47 10.87
CA ASP A 81 20.98 18.71 10.25
C ASP A 81 19.62 18.58 9.54
N SER A 82 18.84 17.55 9.87
CA SER A 82 17.48 17.35 9.37
C SER A 82 16.52 17.05 10.50
N TRP A 83 15.27 17.47 10.34
CA TRP A 83 14.16 17.19 11.23
C TRP A 83 13.47 15.89 10.83
N HIS A 84 13.14 15.09 11.84
CA HIS A 84 12.55 13.76 11.72
C HIS A 84 11.39 13.63 12.70
N CYS A 85 10.49 12.67 12.43
CA CYS A 85 9.42 12.29 13.33
C CYS A 85 9.36 10.76 13.42
N PHE A 86 9.31 10.20 14.62
CA PHE A 86 9.30 8.75 14.83
C PHE A 86 8.09 8.04 14.21
N GLU A 87 7.02 8.77 13.92
CA GLU A 87 5.76 8.22 13.41
C GLU A 87 5.72 8.13 11.88
N VAL A 88 6.62 8.81 11.17
CA VAL A 88 6.60 8.91 9.70
C VAL A 88 7.88 8.38 9.06
N HIS A 89 7.83 8.10 7.76
CA HIS A 89 9.00 7.62 7.03
C HIS A 89 10.07 8.72 6.88
N SER A 90 11.34 8.32 6.83
CA SER A 90 12.49 9.24 6.72
C SER A 90 12.58 9.98 5.39
N GLU A 91 11.79 9.62 4.39
CA GLU A 91 11.71 10.35 3.11
C GLU A 91 11.06 11.74 3.26
N LEU A 92 10.29 11.95 4.33
CA LEU A 92 9.62 13.22 4.61
C LEU A 92 10.52 14.20 5.38
N SER A 93 11.67 13.73 5.89
CA SER A 93 12.58 14.54 6.69
C SER A 93 13.05 15.79 5.93
N ASN A 94 13.21 16.90 6.64
CA ASN A 94 13.54 18.19 6.03
C ASN A 94 14.55 18.96 6.89
N SER A 95 15.45 19.72 6.28
CA SER A 95 16.43 20.53 7.02
C SER A 95 15.79 21.71 7.76
N ASP A 96 14.65 22.21 7.28
CA ASP A 96 13.91 23.31 7.90
C ASP A 96 12.77 22.78 8.78
N LYS A 97 12.76 23.21 10.05
CA LYS A 97 11.79 22.81 11.07
C LYS A 97 10.36 23.20 10.71
N ALA A 98 10.18 24.44 10.26
CA ALA A 98 8.88 25.02 10.00
C ALA A 98 8.26 24.38 8.75
N ILE A 99 9.07 24.19 7.70
CA ILE A 99 8.65 23.48 6.48
C ILE A 99 8.28 22.03 6.82
N PHE A 100 9.07 21.34 7.65
CA PHE A 100 8.77 19.97 8.06
C PHE A 100 7.41 19.87 8.77
N LEU A 101 7.18 20.69 9.80
CA LEU A 101 5.91 20.68 10.54
C LEU A 101 4.72 21.05 9.65
N GLN A 102 4.90 22.03 8.77
CA GLN A 102 3.87 22.41 7.80
C GLN A 102 3.52 21.22 6.90
N LEU A 103 4.53 20.57 6.30
CA LEU A 103 4.35 19.38 5.46
C LEU A 103 3.59 18.27 6.19
N LEU A 104 3.99 17.93 7.42
CA LEU A 104 3.32 16.88 8.20
C LEU A 104 1.85 17.20 8.46
N ASN A 105 1.53 18.47 8.74
CA ASN A 105 0.17 18.89 9.02
C ASN A 105 -0.69 19.01 7.75
N GLU A 106 -0.10 19.38 6.62
CA GLU A 106 -0.75 19.29 5.31
C GLU A 106 -1.09 17.83 4.96
N LEU A 107 -0.19 16.89 5.27
CA LEU A 107 -0.47 15.46 5.09
C LEU A 107 -1.61 14.95 5.99
N VAL A 108 -1.75 15.45 7.22
CA VAL A 108 -2.90 15.13 8.09
C VAL A 108 -4.21 15.59 7.44
N VAL A 109 -4.26 16.82 6.91
CA VAL A 109 -5.45 17.35 6.23
C VAL A 109 -5.75 16.57 4.95
N ALA A 110 -4.72 16.33 4.13
CA ALA A 110 -4.87 15.59 2.87
C ALA A 110 -5.34 14.15 3.11
N THR A 111 -4.76 13.46 4.10
CA THR A 111 -5.16 12.09 4.45
C THR A 111 -6.58 12.04 5.00
N HIS A 112 -6.98 12.99 5.84
CA HIS A 112 -8.36 13.11 6.30
C HIS A 112 -9.34 13.21 5.12
N GLN A 113 -9.03 14.05 4.13
CA GLN A 113 -9.87 14.19 2.94
C GLN A 113 -9.88 12.91 2.08
N GLN A 114 -8.73 12.27 1.91
CA GLN A 114 -8.61 10.99 1.19
C GLN A 114 -9.43 9.89 1.86
N ILE A 115 -9.45 9.80 3.19
CA ILE A 115 -10.27 8.83 3.92
C ILE A 115 -11.76 9.03 3.61
N ILE A 116 -12.24 10.27 3.55
CA ILE A 116 -13.64 10.58 3.22
C ILE A 116 -13.97 10.21 1.77
N GLN A 117 -13.05 10.46 0.83
CA GLN A 117 -13.29 10.30 -0.60
C GLN A 117 -13.02 8.88 -1.13
N SER A 118 -12.22 8.08 -0.43
CA SER A 118 -11.84 6.75 -0.89
C SER A 118 -12.96 5.75 -0.68
N SER A 119 -13.24 4.94 -1.69
CA SER A 119 -14.13 3.78 -1.57
C SER A 119 -13.42 2.54 -1.02
N HIS A 120 -12.14 2.37 -1.37
CA HIS A 120 -11.36 1.16 -1.11
C HIS A 120 -10.06 1.49 -0.35
N PHE A 121 -9.76 0.68 0.66
CA PHE A 121 -8.57 0.79 1.50
C PHE A 121 -7.75 -0.50 1.38
N LEU A 122 -6.57 -0.39 0.79
CA LEU A 122 -5.63 -1.50 0.61
C LEU A 122 -4.55 -1.43 1.69
N ILE A 123 -4.61 -2.30 2.69
CA ILE A 123 -3.68 -2.24 3.83
C ILE A 123 -2.73 -3.44 3.80
N THR A 124 -1.44 -3.16 3.56
CA THR A 124 -0.37 -4.15 3.38
C THR A 124 0.59 -4.16 4.57
N TYR A 125 0.36 -5.04 5.55
CA TYR A 125 1.25 -5.13 6.71
C TYR A 125 2.56 -5.84 6.37
N GLY A 126 3.68 -5.27 6.80
CA GLY A 126 5.03 -5.78 6.55
C GLY A 126 5.56 -6.67 7.67
N THR A 127 5.42 -6.22 8.93
CA THR A 127 6.01 -6.90 10.09
C THR A 127 5.21 -6.67 11.38
N ALA A 128 5.22 -7.67 12.26
CA ALA A 128 4.76 -7.58 13.65
C ALA A 128 5.90 -7.20 14.62
N TRP A 129 7.16 -7.20 14.15
CA TRP A 129 8.27 -6.67 14.93
C TRP A 129 8.23 -5.14 14.94
N VAL A 130 8.29 -4.57 16.14
CA VAL A 130 8.31 -3.13 16.36
C VAL A 130 9.50 -2.73 17.22
N TYR A 131 9.82 -1.45 17.16
CA TYR A 131 10.76 -0.81 18.05
C TYR A 131 9.99 0.14 18.95
N ARG A 132 10.29 0.09 20.24
CA ARG A 132 9.75 0.99 21.26
C ARG A 132 10.87 1.92 21.69
N HIS A 133 10.65 3.22 21.57
CA HIS A 133 11.58 4.22 22.06
C HIS A 133 11.57 4.20 23.59
N ILE A 134 12.75 4.02 24.21
CA ILE A 134 12.85 3.76 25.64
C ILE A 134 12.40 4.97 26.47
N GLU A 135 12.78 6.18 26.06
CA GLU A 135 12.49 7.40 26.82
C GLU A 135 11.01 7.76 26.80
N SER A 136 10.35 7.69 25.64
CA SER A 136 8.92 8.00 25.53
C SER A 136 8.02 6.82 25.85
N GLY A 137 8.54 5.59 25.81
CA GLY A 137 7.75 4.37 25.92
C GLY A 137 6.89 4.06 24.70
N GLU A 138 6.98 4.84 23.63
CA GLU A 138 6.11 4.74 22.45
C GLU A 138 6.66 3.79 21.39
N ILE A 139 5.78 3.07 20.69
CA ILE A 139 6.14 2.34 19.47
C ILE A 139 6.42 3.36 18.35
N VAL A 140 7.53 3.18 17.65
CA VAL A 140 7.95 4.04 16.54
C VAL A 140 7.76 3.34 15.20
N ALA A 141 7.40 4.12 14.18
CA ALA A 141 7.31 3.65 12.80
C ALA A 141 8.69 3.55 12.14
N ASN A 142 9.60 4.47 12.48
CA ASN A 142 10.95 4.53 11.95
C ASN A 142 11.93 4.99 13.03
N CYS A 143 13.07 4.31 13.17
CA CYS A 143 14.11 4.66 14.15
C CYS A 143 15.09 5.74 13.63
N HIS A 144 14.98 6.16 12.36
CA HIS A 144 15.79 7.21 11.73
C HIS A 144 17.32 7.01 11.86
N LYS A 145 17.76 5.74 11.90
CA LYS A 145 19.16 5.34 12.10
C LYS A 145 19.79 5.85 13.41
N LEU A 146 18.97 6.21 14.40
CA LEU A 146 19.45 6.50 15.76
C LEU A 146 20.10 5.26 16.40
N PRO A 147 20.95 5.45 17.42
CA PRO A 147 21.61 4.34 18.12
C PRO A 147 20.59 3.32 18.64
N GLN A 148 20.79 2.04 18.32
CA GLN A 148 19.87 0.96 18.70
C GLN A 148 19.60 0.87 20.21
N LYS A 149 20.54 1.29 21.05
CA LYS A 149 20.39 1.35 22.52
C LYS A 149 19.26 2.26 23.02
N GLN A 150 18.72 3.13 22.16
CA GLN A 150 17.56 3.97 22.48
C GLN A 150 16.22 3.25 22.28
N PHE A 151 16.25 2.04 21.74
CA PHE A 151 15.05 1.27 21.41
C PHE A 151 15.09 -0.12 22.01
N THR A 152 13.94 -0.60 22.46
CA THR A 152 13.72 -2.02 22.69
C THR A 152 12.95 -2.60 21.52
N LYS A 153 13.36 -3.80 21.09
CA LYS A 153 12.68 -4.50 20.01
C LYS A 153 11.77 -5.56 20.58
N GLU A 154 10.53 -5.60 20.11
CA GLU A 154 9.54 -6.58 20.55
C GLU A 154 8.65 -7.03 19.39
N ILE A 155 8.04 -8.21 19.53
CA ILE A 155 7.02 -8.69 18.61
C ILE A 155 5.65 -8.37 19.20
N LEU A 156 4.79 -7.74 18.40
CA LEU A 156 3.41 -7.51 18.79
C LEU A 156 2.68 -8.84 18.98
N SER A 157 1.88 -8.96 20.03
CA SER A 157 0.96 -10.08 20.18
C SER A 157 -0.12 -10.04 19.11
N ILE A 158 -0.75 -11.19 18.86
CA ILE A 158 -1.89 -11.31 17.95
C ILE A 158 -3.02 -10.37 18.40
N ASP A 159 -3.34 -10.35 19.70
CA ASP A 159 -4.40 -9.50 20.27
C ASP A 159 -4.12 -8.00 20.09
N SER A 160 -2.87 -7.56 20.26
CA SER A 160 -2.48 -6.16 20.02
C SER A 160 -2.63 -5.77 18.56
N ILE A 161 -2.28 -6.67 17.64
CA ILE A 161 -2.48 -6.44 16.20
C ILE A 161 -3.97 -6.42 15.85
N GLN A 162 -4.75 -7.36 16.37
CA GLN A 162 -6.19 -7.43 16.18
C GLN A 162 -6.84 -6.11 16.63
N THR A 163 -6.50 -5.64 17.83
CA THR A 163 -6.98 -4.38 18.39
C THR A 163 -6.63 -3.20 17.48
N ALA A 164 -5.40 -3.13 16.98
CA ALA A 164 -4.96 -2.05 16.09
C ALA A 164 -5.71 -2.04 14.75
N ILE A 165 -5.94 -3.22 14.17
CA ILE A 165 -6.75 -3.38 12.94
C ILE A 165 -8.19 -2.93 13.21
N GLN A 166 -8.79 -3.35 14.32
CA GLN A 166 -10.16 -2.97 14.70
C GLN A 166 -10.28 -1.46 14.95
N ASN A 167 -9.31 -0.85 15.63
CA ASN A 167 -9.30 0.59 15.82
C ASN A 167 -9.19 1.34 14.48
N THR A 168 -8.30 0.89 13.59
CA THR A 168 -8.15 1.46 12.23
C THR A 168 -9.46 1.44 11.46
N PHE A 169 -10.17 0.31 11.49
CA PHE A 169 -11.46 0.14 10.82
C PHE A 169 -12.52 1.08 11.42
N ARG A 170 -12.65 1.13 12.75
CA ARG A 170 -13.59 2.04 13.45
C ARG A 170 -13.31 3.51 13.13
N LEU A 171 -12.04 3.91 13.12
CA LEU A 171 -11.62 5.27 12.82
C LEU A 171 -12.00 5.66 11.39
N ILE A 172 -11.68 4.84 10.40
CA ILE A 172 -12.03 5.11 9.00
C ILE A 172 -13.55 5.14 8.81
N GLN A 173 -14.27 4.16 9.36
CA GLN A 173 -15.73 4.09 9.22
C GLN A 173 -16.48 5.22 9.92
N SER A 174 -15.89 5.82 10.96
CA SER A 174 -16.47 7.00 11.61
C SER A 174 -16.60 8.19 10.66
N LEU A 175 -15.75 8.27 9.62
CA LEU A 175 -15.82 9.28 8.57
C LEU A 175 -16.43 8.74 7.27
N ASN A 176 -16.29 7.45 7.02
CA ASN A 176 -16.67 6.80 5.78
C ASN A 176 -17.30 5.41 6.04
N PRO A 177 -18.60 5.36 6.35
CA PRO A 177 -19.29 4.11 6.73
C PRO A 177 -19.27 3.01 5.65
N GLU A 178 -19.14 3.41 4.37
CA GLU A 178 -19.15 2.48 3.22
C GLU A 178 -17.76 1.98 2.83
N ALA A 179 -16.71 2.37 3.57
CA ALA A 179 -15.33 1.98 3.32
C ALA A 179 -15.19 0.45 3.16
N LYS A 180 -14.52 0.04 2.07
CA LYS A 180 -14.22 -1.35 1.77
C LYS A 180 -12.73 -1.63 1.98
N PHE A 181 -12.39 -2.71 2.66
CA PHE A 181 -11.02 -3.01 3.06
C PHE A 181 -10.50 -4.27 2.38
N THR A 182 -9.27 -4.21 1.90
CA THR A 182 -8.51 -5.39 1.49
C THR A 182 -7.22 -5.41 2.29
N PHE A 183 -7.15 -6.35 3.22
CA PHE A 183 -5.94 -6.60 3.99
C PHE A 183 -5.04 -7.57 3.24
N THR A 184 -3.73 -7.36 3.34
CA THR A 184 -2.76 -8.31 2.83
C THR A 184 -1.49 -8.26 3.68
N VAL A 185 -0.75 -9.36 3.71
CA VAL A 185 0.58 -9.40 4.31
C VAL A 185 1.62 -9.33 3.21
N SER A 186 2.60 -8.44 3.38
CA SER A 186 3.63 -8.19 2.38
C SER A 186 4.42 -9.47 2.04
N PRO A 187 4.65 -9.77 0.74
CA PRO A 187 5.50 -10.88 0.30
C PRO A 187 7.00 -10.64 0.55
N VAL A 188 7.39 -9.41 0.90
CA VAL A 188 8.79 -9.06 1.20
C VAL A 188 9.23 -9.76 2.49
N ARG A 189 10.41 -10.39 2.43
CA ARG A 189 11.02 -11.10 3.56
C ARG A 189 11.87 -10.15 4.39
N HIS A 190 11.54 -9.99 5.67
CA HIS A 190 12.32 -9.19 6.63
C HIS A 190 13.26 -10.11 7.43
N ILE A 191 14.33 -10.60 6.80
CA ILE A 191 15.21 -11.62 7.40
C ILE A 191 16.40 -11.05 8.17
N LYS A 192 16.48 -9.73 8.39
CA LYS A 192 17.58 -9.12 9.16
C LYS A 192 17.76 -9.75 10.53
N ASP A 193 16.67 -10.26 11.10
CA ASP A 193 16.64 -10.90 12.41
C ASP A 193 16.58 -12.42 12.35
N GLY A 194 16.55 -12.98 11.14
CA GLY A 194 16.42 -14.41 10.89
C GLY A 194 15.13 -14.79 10.16
N VAL A 195 15.17 -15.94 9.51
CA VAL A 195 14.04 -16.47 8.74
C VAL A 195 12.91 -16.90 9.67
N VAL A 196 13.22 -17.47 10.82
CA VAL A 196 12.24 -17.92 11.82
C VAL A 196 11.45 -16.71 12.35
N GLU A 197 12.13 -15.62 12.64
CA GLU A 197 11.60 -14.36 13.14
C GLU A 197 10.68 -13.71 12.11
N ASN A 198 11.05 -13.76 10.82
CA ASN A 198 10.17 -13.35 9.73
C ASN A 198 8.90 -14.22 9.71
N GLN A 199 9.03 -15.55 9.72
CA GLN A 199 7.85 -16.44 9.68
C GLN A 199 6.93 -16.21 10.87
N ARG A 200 7.48 -16.07 12.08
CA ARG A 200 6.71 -15.74 13.30
C ARG A 200 5.95 -14.43 13.14
N SER A 201 6.63 -13.39 12.66
CA SER A 201 6.00 -12.10 12.41
C SER A 201 4.86 -12.18 11.40
N LYS A 202 5.07 -12.85 10.26
CA LYS A 202 4.03 -13.04 9.23
C LYS A 202 2.85 -13.84 9.78
N ALA A 203 3.13 -14.90 10.56
CA ALA A 203 2.08 -15.69 11.22
C ALA A 203 1.24 -14.84 12.18
N HIS A 204 1.86 -13.98 13.00
CA HIS A 204 1.12 -13.08 13.89
C HIS A 204 0.18 -12.14 13.11
N LEU A 205 0.66 -11.54 12.02
CA LEU A 205 -0.14 -10.67 11.16
C LEU A 205 -1.31 -11.43 10.51
N ILE A 206 -1.04 -12.59 9.91
CA ILE A 206 -2.05 -13.43 9.25
C ILE A 206 -3.12 -13.86 10.26
N SER A 207 -2.72 -14.39 11.42
CA SER A 207 -3.64 -14.81 12.47
C SER A 207 -4.53 -13.67 12.94
N ALA A 208 -3.97 -12.49 13.20
CA ALA A 208 -4.74 -11.35 13.67
C ALA A 208 -5.72 -10.82 12.60
N ILE A 209 -5.30 -10.74 11.34
CA ILE A 209 -6.20 -10.36 10.23
C ILE A 209 -7.39 -11.33 10.16
N HIS A 210 -7.14 -12.64 10.18
CA HIS A 210 -8.21 -13.63 10.09
C HIS A 210 -9.11 -13.65 11.33
N GLN A 211 -8.60 -13.32 12.51
CA GLN A 211 -9.45 -13.12 13.70
C GLN A 211 -10.40 -11.93 13.52
N VAL A 212 -9.91 -10.80 12.97
CA VAL A 212 -10.79 -9.65 12.68
C VAL A 212 -11.83 -9.99 11.61
N LEU A 213 -11.42 -10.65 10.53
CA LEU A 213 -12.33 -11.01 9.43
C LEU A 213 -13.37 -12.07 9.83
N GLY A 214 -13.06 -12.92 10.80
CA GLY A 214 -13.97 -13.93 11.34
C GLY A 214 -14.95 -13.38 12.39
N ASP A 215 -14.72 -12.17 12.90
CA ASP A 215 -15.58 -11.53 13.90
C ASP A 215 -16.72 -10.77 13.21
N SER A 216 -17.88 -11.43 13.10
CA SER A 216 -19.07 -10.88 12.45
C SER A 216 -19.68 -9.68 13.17
N ALA A 217 -19.34 -9.44 14.44
CA ALA A 217 -19.75 -8.24 15.16
C ALA A 217 -18.96 -7.01 14.70
N PHE A 218 -17.78 -7.23 14.10
CA PHE A 218 -16.84 -6.18 13.75
C PHE A 218 -16.74 -5.97 12.23
N CYS A 219 -16.69 -7.05 11.47
CA CYS A 219 -16.49 -7.04 10.03
C CYS A 219 -17.45 -8.05 9.39
N ASN A 220 -18.04 -7.67 8.26
CA ASN A 220 -18.70 -8.63 7.38
C ASN A 220 -17.95 -8.73 6.05
N VAL A 221 -18.19 -9.82 5.33
CA VAL A 221 -17.55 -10.09 4.02
C VAL A 221 -17.82 -8.99 2.99
N ASN A 222 -18.84 -8.14 3.16
CA ASN A 222 -19.14 -7.01 2.28
C ASN A 222 -18.39 -5.72 2.66
N SER A 223 -17.51 -5.78 3.68
CA SER A 223 -16.74 -4.63 4.18
C SER A 223 -15.25 -4.90 4.26
N ALA A 224 -14.80 -6.16 4.46
CA ALA A 224 -13.37 -6.47 4.35
C ALA A 224 -13.09 -7.89 3.85
N ILE A 225 -11.95 -8.04 3.16
CA ILE A 225 -11.41 -9.31 2.68
C ILE A 225 -9.90 -9.40 2.92
N TYR A 226 -9.36 -10.61 2.79
CA TYR A 226 -7.91 -10.87 2.77
C TYR A 226 -7.46 -11.24 1.35
N PHE A 227 -6.42 -10.56 0.86
CA PHE A 227 -5.72 -10.94 -0.36
C PHE A 227 -4.38 -11.62 -0.02
N PRO A 228 -4.13 -12.86 -0.45
CA PRO A 228 -3.01 -13.67 0.04
C PRO A 228 -1.69 -13.42 -0.72
N SER A 229 -1.18 -12.19 -0.75
CA SER A 229 0.02 -11.85 -1.53
C SER A 229 1.29 -12.53 -1.02
N TYR A 230 1.45 -12.67 0.29
CA TYR A 230 2.56 -13.40 0.91
C TYR A 230 2.53 -14.88 0.56
N GLU A 231 1.38 -15.52 0.66
CA GLU A 231 1.20 -16.92 0.33
C GLU A 231 1.42 -17.17 -1.16
N ILE A 232 0.93 -16.30 -2.06
CA ILE A 232 1.24 -16.41 -3.51
C ILE A 232 2.76 -16.42 -3.73
N MET A 233 3.49 -15.55 -3.04
CA MET A 233 4.95 -15.52 -3.13
C MET A 233 5.58 -16.81 -2.60
N MET A 234 5.10 -17.30 -1.45
CA MET A 234 5.67 -18.48 -0.80
C MET A 234 5.29 -19.79 -1.49
N ASP A 235 4.11 -19.90 -2.11
CA ASP A 235 3.55 -21.16 -2.59
C ASP A 235 3.45 -21.26 -4.11
N GLU A 236 3.11 -20.18 -4.81
CA GLU A 236 3.04 -20.20 -6.29
C GLU A 236 4.38 -19.77 -6.92
N LEU A 237 5.16 -18.93 -6.22
CA LEU A 237 6.41 -18.33 -6.69
C LEU A 237 7.64 -18.75 -5.84
N ARG A 238 7.71 -20.04 -5.50
CA ARG A 238 8.70 -20.66 -4.58
C ARG A 238 10.20 -20.46 -4.92
N ASP A 239 10.53 -20.11 -6.16
CA ASP A 239 11.90 -20.13 -6.69
C ASP A 239 12.60 -18.76 -6.56
N TYR A 240 13.91 -18.75 -6.26
CA TYR A 240 14.72 -17.53 -6.17
C TYR A 240 14.69 -16.65 -7.43
N ARG A 241 14.37 -17.22 -8.59
CA ARG A 241 14.14 -16.47 -9.84
C ARG A 241 13.04 -15.42 -9.76
N PHE A 242 12.21 -15.46 -8.71
CA PHE A 242 11.12 -14.51 -8.45
C PHE A 242 11.52 -13.41 -7.45
N TYR A 243 12.74 -13.46 -6.93
CA TYR A 243 13.28 -12.44 -6.04
C TYR A 243 14.20 -11.48 -6.81
N ALA A 244 14.32 -10.26 -6.29
CA ALA A 244 15.31 -9.30 -6.73
C ALA A 244 16.72 -9.74 -6.29
N GLU A 245 17.73 -8.96 -6.67
CA GLU A 245 19.15 -9.27 -6.38
C GLU A 245 19.44 -9.40 -4.87
N ASP A 246 18.66 -8.75 -4.03
CA ASP A 246 18.78 -8.86 -2.57
C ASP A 246 18.22 -10.15 -1.98
N MET A 247 17.54 -10.98 -2.79
CA MET A 247 16.89 -12.23 -2.40
C MET A 247 15.75 -12.06 -1.36
N LEU A 248 15.27 -10.82 -1.16
CA LEU A 248 14.24 -10.46 -0.17
C LEU A 248 12.98 -9.92 -0.81
N HIS A 249 13.14 -9.00 -1.76
CA HIS A 249 12.03 -8.36 -2.44
C HIS A 249 11.58 -9.20 -3.63
N PRO A 250 10.27 -9.28 -3.92
CA PRO A 250 9.80 -9.82 -5.19
C PRO A 250 10.35 -9.00 -6.35
N ASN A 251 10.78 -9.66 -7.42
CA ASN A 251 11.16 -8.96 -8.65
C ASN A 251 9.93 -8.62 -9.52
N GLN A 252 10.16 -7.96 -10.65
CA GLN A 252 9.08 -7.52 -11.52
C GLN A 252 8.19 -8.67 -12.04
N VAL A 253 8.75 -9.86 -12.27
CA VAL A 253 7.96 -11.03 -12.72
C VAL A 253 7.00 -11.45 -11.61
N ALA A 254 7.47 -11.50 -10.37
CA ALA A 254 6.65 -11.82 -9.21
C ALA A 254 5.57 -10.75 -8.96
N ILE A 255 5.94 -9.47 -9.00
CA ILE A 255 5.00 -8.35 -8.84
C ILE A 255 3.91 -8.40 -9.91
N ASN A 256 4.28 -8.62 -11.17
CA ASN A 256 3.31 -8.74 -12.27
C ASN A 256 2.36 -9.92 -12.07
N TYR A 257 2.88 -11.05 -11.57
CA TYR A 257 2.07 -12.21 -11.30
C TYR A 257 1.09 -11.97 -10.16
N ILE A 258 1.54 -11.41 -9.03
CA ILE A 258 0.66 -11.09 -7.90
C ILE A 258 -0.38 -10.04 -8.32
N TRP A 259 0.01 -9.04 -9.11
CA TRP A 259 -0.93 -8.09 -9.72
C TRP A 259 -1.98 -8.79 -10.59
N GLN A 260 -1.59 -9.76 -11.41
CA GLN A 260 -2.55 -10.51 -12.23
C GLN A 260 -3.56 -11.26 -11.35
N ARG A 261 -3.11 -11.89 -10.26
CA ARG A 261 -3.98 -12.56 -9.28
C ARG A 261 -4.92 -11.57 -8.58
N PHE A 262 -4.43 -10.36 -8.26
CA PHE A 262 -5.25 -9.29 -7.71
C PHE A 262 -6.27 -8.77 -8.73
N LYS A 263 -5.87 -8.54 -9.98
CA LYS A 263 -6.75 -8.13 -11.07
C LYS A 263 -7.90 -9.11 -11.28
N GLU A 264 -7.59 -10.40 -11.32
CA GLU A 264 -8.58 -11.46 -11.57
C GLU A 264 -9.67 -11.55 -10.50
N THR A 265 -9.36 -11.18 -9.26
CA THR A 265 -10.28 -11.36 -8.13
C THR A 265 -10.82 -10.06 -7.55
N SER A 266 -10.10 -8.95 -7.67
CA SER A 266 -10.40 -7.70 -6.95
C SER A 266 -10.76 -6.55 -7.88
N ILE A 267 -10.52 -6.65 -9.18
CA ILE A 267 -10.92 -5.64 -10.16
C ILE A 267 -12.19 -6.11 -10.88
N SER A 268 -13.13 -5.19 -11.10
CA SER A 268 -14.37 -5.48 -11.81
C SER A 268 -14.08 -5.93 -13.25
N LYS A 269 -14.71 -7.02 -13.68
CA LYS A 269 -14.60 -7.52 -15.05
C LYS A 269 -15.05 -6.48 -16.08
N THR A 270 -15.96 -5.56 -15.73
CA THR A 270 -16.38 -4.46 -16.60
C THR A 270 -15.26 -3.44 -16.83
N ALA A 271 -14.32 -3.29 -15.90
CA ALA A 271 -13.19 -2.37 -16.03
C ALA A 271 -12.10 -2.91 -16.98
N PHE A 272 -12.09 -4.21 -17.31
CA PHE A 272 -11.02 -4.82 -18.10
C PHE A 272 -10.90 -4.22 -19.50
N ILE A 273 -12.03 -3.86 -20.13
CA ILE A 273 -12.05 -3.22 -21.45
C ILE A 273 -11.28 -1.89 -21.42
N VAL A 274 -11.51 -1.08 -20.38
CA VAL A 274 -10.82 0.20 -20.22
C VAL A 274 -9.35 -0.03 -19.86
N MET A 275 -9.04 -1.01 -19.00
CA MET A 275 -7.65 -1.37 -18.70
C MET A 275 -6.85 -1.79 -19.95
N GLU A 276 -7.44 -2.55 -20.87
CA GLU A 276 -6.80 -2.94 -22.13
C GLU A 276 -6.54 -1.72 -23.03
N GLN A 277 -7.48 -0.76 -23.07
CA GLN A 277 -7.28 0.50 -23.80
C GLN A 277 -6.15 1.34 -23.19
N VAL A 278 -6.14 1.49 -21.86
CA VAL A 278 -5.08 2.18 -21.12
C VAL A 278 -3.73 1.53 -21.37
N GLU A 279 -3.65 0.19 -21.29
CA GLU A 279 -2.40 -0.55 -21.54
C GLU A 279 -1.90 -0.34 -22.97
N GLY A 280 -2.81 -0.38 -23.96
CA GLY A 280 -2.47 -0.11 -25.36
C GLY A 280 -1.89 1.29 -25.58
N ILE A 281 -2.46 2.30 -24.92
CA ILE A 281 -1.95 3.68 -24.93
C ILE A 281 -0.58 3.77 -24.25
N GLN A 282 -0.44 3.21 -23.05
CA GLN A 282 0.82 3.23 -22.29
C GLN A 282 1.97 2.58 -23.07
N LYS A 283 1.72 1.41 -23.68
CA LYS A 283 2.70 0.74 -24.56
C LYS A 283 3.04 1.62 -25.76
N SER A 284 2.04 2.25 -26.37
CA SER A 284 2.23 3.16 -27.50
C SER A 284 3.07 4.39 -27.15
N LEU A 285 2.86 4.98 -25.96
CA LEU A 285 3.63 6.12 -25.45
C LEU A 285 5.09 5.74 -25.14
N SER A 286 5.32 4.50 -24.70
CA SER A 286 6.69 4.00 -24.45
C SER A 286 7.49 3.71 -25.72
N HIS A 287 6.82 3.59 -26.88
CA HIS A 287 7.46 3.24 -28.14
C HIS A 287 8.25 4.40 -28.74
N ARG A 288 9.53 4.17 -29.06
CA ARG A 288 10.38 5.14 -29.76
C ARG A 288 10.42 4.84 -31.25
N SER A 289 9.92 5.77 -32.08
CA SER A 289 9.91 5.62 -33.55
C SER A 289 11.29 5.85 -34.16
N PHE A 290 11.71 4.99 -35.07
CA PHE A 290 12.93 5.16 -35.86
C PHE A 290 12.78 6.19 -37.00
N LYS A 291 11.55 6.54 -37.39
CA LYS A 291 11.24 7.55 -38.42
C LYS A 291 10.08 8.46 -37.97
N PRO A 292 10.34 9.42 -37.07
CA PRO A 292 9.30 10.27 -36.48
C PRO A 292 8.53 11.11 -37.51
N GLU A 293 9.17 11.51 -38.60
CA GLU A 293 8.54 12.36 -39.64
C GLU A 293 7.75 11.57 -40.68
N SER A 294 7.77 10.23 -40.62
CA SER A 294 7.04 9.42 -41.60
C SER A 294 5.53 9.58 -41.47
N GLU A 295 4.82 9.57 -42.60
CA GLU A 295 3.36 9.69 -42.64
C GLU A 295 2.66 8.62 -41.77
N SER A 296 3.19 7.40 -41.77
CA SER A 296 2.69 6.30 -40.95
C SER A 296 2.82 6.58 -39.45
N HIS A 297 3.93 7.20 -39.02
CA HIS A 297 4.10 7.59 -37.62
C HIS A 297 3.15 8.73 -37.23
N GLN A 298 2.98 9.74 -38.10
CA GLN A 298 2.04 10.84 -37.84
C GLN A 298 0.58 10.34 -37.73
N LYS A 299 0.16 9.41 -38.60
CA LYS A 299 -1.14 8.74 -38.50
C LYS A 299 -1.29 7.94 -37.20
N PHE A 300 -0.23 7.26 -36.77
CA PHE A 300 -0.20 6.56 -35.49
C PHE A 300 -0.38 7.52 -34.30
N LEU A 301 0.35 8.65 -34.29
CA LEU A 301 0.24 9.66 -33.23
C LEU A 301 -1.18 10.27 -33.16
N ALA A 302 -1.79 10.57 -34.31
CA ALA A 302 -3.17 11.07 -34.35
C ALA A 302 -4.16 10.06 -33.75
N LYS A 303 -4.01 8.77 -34.08
CA LYS A 303 -4.84 7.69 -33.51
C LYS A 303 -4.62 7.53 -31.99
N LEU A 304 -3.36 7.61 -31.54
CA LEU A 304 -3.01 7.56 -30.12
C LEU A 304 -3.66 8.72 -29.36
N GLN A 305 -3.53 9.94 -29.87
CA GLN A 305 -4.13 11.13 -29.27
C GLN A 305 -5.66 11.04 -29.22
N ALA A 306 -6.31 10.54 -30.28
CA ALA A 306 -7.75 10.33 -30.28
C ALA A 306 -8.19 9.33 -29.20
N GLY A 307 -7.41 8.26 -28.98
CA GLY A 307 -7.65 7.29 -27.89
C GLY A 307 -7.52 7.91 -26.51
N ILE A 308 -6.47 8.70 -26.28
CA ILE A 308 -6.27 9.46 -25.03
C ILE A 308 -7.44 10.41 -24.79
N THR A 309 -7.80 11.23 -25.78
CA THR A 309 -8.90 12.20 -25.67
C THR A 309 -10.23 11.51 -25.34
N LYS A 310 -10.51 10.36 -25.96
CA LYS A 310 -11.71 9.58 -25.66
C LYS A 310 -11.73 9.15 -24.19
N LEU A 311 -10.66 8.51 -23.70
CA LEU A 311 -10.60 8.06 -22.30
C LEU A 311 -10.65 9.22 -21.32
N CYS A 312 -9.94 10.32 -21.57
CA CYS A 312 -10.01 11.50 -20.71
C CYS A 312 -11.39 12.18 -20.73
N SER A 313 -12.17 12.03 -21.79
CA SER A 313 -13.56 12.52 -21.82
C SER A 313 -14.52 11.65 -21.00
N GLU A 314 -14.30 10.33 -20.98
CA GLU A 314 -15.07 9.38 -20.17
C GLU A 314 -14.64 9.40 -18.69
N TYR A 315 -13.35 9.59 -18.45
CA TYR A 315 -12.71 9.59 -17.13
C TYR A 315 -11.81 10.83 -16.96
N PRO A 316 -12.38 11.99 -16.56
CA PRO A 316 -11.65 13.27 -16.50
C PRO A 316 -10.45 13.30 -15.55
N PHE A 317 -10.34 12.36 -14.62
CA PHE A 317 -9.19 12.25 -13.71
C PHE A 317 -7.96 11.59 -14.37
N MET A 318 -8.12 10.88 -15.49
CA MET A 318 -7.01 10.18 -16.14
C MET A 318 -6.02 11.18 -16.75
N LYS A 319 -4.73 10.95 -16.46
CA LYS A 319 -3.61 11.70 -17.04
C LYS A 319 -2.62 10.71 -17.66
N PHE A 320 -2.32 10.85 -18.94
CA PHE A 320 -1.41 9.98 -19.70
C PHE A 320 -0.04 10.62 -19.88
#